data_AF-A0A087HLG9-F1
#
_entry.id   AF-A0A087HLG9-F1
#
_cell.length_a   1.000
_cell.length_b   1.000
_cell.length_c   1.000
_cell.angle_alpha   90.00
_cell.angle_beta   90.00
_cell.angle_gamma   90.00
#
_symmetry.space_group_name_H-M   'P 1'
#
loop_
_entity.id
_entity.type
_entity.pdbx_description
1 polymer ?
#
loop_
_entity_poly.entity_id
_entity_poly.type
_entity_poly.pdbx_seq_one_letter_code
_entity_poly.pdbx_strand_id
1 'polypeptide(L)'
;MNKARVLLKPFSFTSGLTRATTFFSSVSQLPDKIEMDPSGSERYCYDPVLRWNPEVEEYFNKAYGPDHFSRISKALTRPSSYSCIRVNTVKTTSDAVIEKLTKILNDSEDGLKLVQSDGSSPVVKCQIPGLEYVVFVNGSGPHRIEYDTGLESAPKEVLVSRKCAEAVLRGAQVYVPGVLACTAHVEKGDAVAVCVAMEQPGDEGDWSVNMTRGTTLQGLPTDPFYCERSGLYIGMGTTMLSRAGMFRVPHGVAVDLSNRVFRLPSLHNVLEGEIFLQNLPSIVAAHALDPQKGERILDMCAAPGGKTTAVAILMNDEGEIVAADRSHNKVLDVQKLAAEMGLTCITTCKLDALKSVRLPGTLNDSTTLVSGENSVSMTSHSELSSSKEMASDASKRSEADKLFEEKASTEQLNGGDNVSQADIRKNKGRLKNGRGRTQCQGGRAGKSLGFPPNSFDRVLLDAPCSALGLRPRLFAGLETVISLRNHGRYQRKMLDQAVQLVRVGGILVYSTCTINPSENEAVVRYALDKYRFLSLAPQHPRIGGPGLVGRCEFPDGYIEEWLKPGEEEMVQKFDPSSELDTIGFFIAKFIVGSKD
;
A
#
# COMPACT_ATOMS: atom_id res chain seq x y z
N MET A 1 71.74 28.38 20.11
CA MET A 1 71.86 29.74 20.68
C MET A 1 70.55 30.10 21.38
N ASN A 2 70.62 30.71 22.57
CA ASN A 2 69.80 31.84 23.10
C ASN A 2 68.35 32.02 22.60
N LYS A 3 67.30 32.25 23.43
CA LYS A 3 67.15 32.59 24.87
C LYS A 3 65.85 31.91 25.38
N ALA A 4 65.76 31.31 26.58
CA ALA A 4 65.80 31.86 27.95
C ALA A 4 64.46 32.46 28.45
N ARG A 5 64.02 32.03 29.65
CA ARG A 5 62.76 32.41 30.32
C ARG A 5 62.81 33.85 30.87
N VAL A 6 61.64 34.48 30.98
CA VAL A 6 61.31 35.37 32.12
C VAL A 6 59.89 35.04 32.61
N LEU A 7 59.71 34.99 33.93
CA LEU A 7 58.45 34.91 34.65
C LEU A 7 58.33 36.19 35.49
N LEU A 8 57.12 36.76 35.66
CA LEU A 8 56.78 37.53 36.86
C LEU A 8 55.25 37.66 37.02
N LYS A 9 54.81 37.58 38.28
CA LYS A 9 53.47 37.83 38.86
C LYS A 9 53.61 39.11 39.73
N PRO A 10 52.55 39.80 40.26
CA PRO A 10 51.40 39.19 40.96
C PRO A 10 50.02 39.92 40.90
N PHE A 11 48.97 39.23 41.43
CA PHE A 11 47.79 39.68 42.22
C PHE A 11 47.07 41.03 41.91
N SER A 12 45.74 41.21 42.04
CA SER A 12 44.55 40.35 42.28
C SER A 12 43.28 41.27 42.23
N PHE A 13 42.01 40.94 42.53
CA PHE A 13 41.27 39.76 43.06
C PHE A 13 39.78 39.86 42.59
N THR A 14 38.96 38.82 42.81
CA THR A 14 37.46 38.73 42.62
C THR A 14 36.93 38.78 41.17
N SER A 15 35.85 38.08 40.77
CA SER A 15 35.18 36.87 41.30
C SER A 15 34.14 36.38 40.27
N GLY A 16 34.08 35.09 39.94
CA GLY A 16 33.06 34.58 39.00
C GLY A 16 33.32 33.17 38.46
N LEU A 17 32.73 32.15 39.09
CA LEU A 17 32.60 30.78 38.56
C LEU A 17 31.35 30.73 37.63
N THR A 18 31.20 29.83 36.64
CA THR A 18 31.96 28.60 36.36
C THR A 18 31.98 28.25 34.85
N ARG A 19 33.18 27.93 34.34
CA ARG A 19 33.53 26.79 33.46
C ARG A 19 32.63 26.42 32.25
N ALA A 20 33.15 26.67 31.06
CA ALA A 20 32.76 25.99 29.82
C ALA A 20 33.63 24.74 29.54
N THR A 21 33.35 24.08 28.40
CA THR A 21 34.17 23.06 27.70
C THR A 21 34.52 21.75 28.43
N THR A 22 33.87 20.66 28.03
CA THR A 22 34.56 19.45 27.50
C THR A 22 33.56 18.60 26.72
N PHE A 23 33.68 18.56 25.39
CA PHE A 23 32.79 17.79 24.51
C PHE A 23 33.64 17.19 23.37
N PHE A 24 34.19 15.99 23.57
CA PHE A 24 34.72 15.07 22.54
C PHE A 24 35.36 13.83 23.22
N SER A 25 34.61 12.73 23.37
CA SER A 25 35.09 11.32 23.38
C SER A 25 34.01 10.35 23.92
N SER A 26 33.28 9.67 23.03
CA SER A 26 32.61 8.38 23.28
C SER A 26 31.83 7.91 22.04
N VAL A 27 32.49 7.19 21.13
CA VAL A 27 31.83 6.41 20.06
C VAL A 27 32.58 5.08 19.93
N SER A 28 32.17 4.06 20.71
CA SER A 28 32.55 2.64 20.52
C SER A 28 32.00 1.72 21.63
N GLN A 29 30.68 1.72 21.87
CA GLN A 29 30.02 0.61 22.57
C GLN A 29 28.76 0.22 21.80
N LEU A 30 28.62 -1.09 21.53
CA LEU A 30 27.31 -1.66 21.22
C LEU A 30 26.46 -1.61 22.50
N PRO A 31 25.11 -1.54 22.40
CA PRO A 31 24.27 -1.62 23.59
C PRO A 31 24.50 -2.97 24.29
N ASP A 32 24.81 -2.91 25.59
CA ASP A 32 24.95 -4.10 26.42
C ASP A 32 23.67 -4.94 26.44
N LYS A 33 23.81 -6.23 26.77
CA LYS A 33 22.66 -7.12 26.93
C LYS A 33 21.71 -6.54 27.97
N ILE A 34 20.46 -6.36 27.59
CA ILE A 34 19.38 -6.02 28.51
C ILE A 34 19.26 -7.18 29.52
N GLU A 35 19.64 -6.95 30.77
CA GLU A 35 19.25 -7.82 31.87
C GLU A 35 17.74 -7.66 32.06
N MET A 36 16.97 -8.64 31.60
CA MET A 36 15.52 -8.67 31.78
C MET A 36 15.17 -9.12 33.18
N ASP A 37 14.19 -8.46 33.79
CA ASP A 37 13.51 -8.97 34.97
C ASP A 37 12.86 -10.35 34.66
N PRO A 38 12.90 -11.33 35.60
CA PRO A 38 12.32 -12.65 35.35
C PRO A 38 10.79 -12.69 35.20
N SER A 39 10.05 -11.61 35.48
CA SER A 39 8.60 -11.60 35.30
C SER A 39 8.23 -11.57 33.80
N GLY A 40 7.80 -12.72 33.29
CA GLY A 40 7.48 -12.90 31.86
C GLY A 40 6.33 -12.05 31.30
N SER A 41 5.77 -11.11 32.07
CA SER A 41 4.61 -10.29 31.70
C SER A 41 4.90 -9.22 30.65
N GLU A 42 6.12 -8.67 30.61
CA GLU A 42 6.48 -7.60 29.66
C GLU A 42 6.68 -8.13 28.23
N ARG A 43 7.07 -9.39 28.07
CA ARG A 43 7.30 -10.02 26.75
C ARG A 43 6.04 -10.03 25.88
N TYR A 44 4.90 -10.36 26.49
CA TYR A 44 3.61 -10.57 25.82
C TYR A 44 2.82 -9.26 25.67
N CYS A 45 3.39 -8.29 24.96
CA CYS A 45 2.73 -7.02 24.68
C CYS A 45 2.80 -6.62 23.20
N TYR A 46 2.24 -5.45 22.87
CA TYR A 46 2.32 -4.81 21.56
C TYR A 46 2.88 -3.40 21.70
N ASP A 47 4.20 -3.25 21.53
CA ASP A 47 4.86 -1.94 21.36
C ASP A 47 5.94 -2.03 20.26
N PRO A 48 5.54 -2.22 19.00
CA PRO A 48 6.47 -2.30 17.87
C PRO A 48 7.21 -0.98 17.64
N VAL A 49 8.54 -1.04 17.68
CA VAL A 49 9.43 0.07 17.28
C VAL A 49 9.77 -0.04 15.79
N LEU A 50 9.42 0.98 15.01
CA LEU A 50 9.67 1.01 13.57
C LEU A 50 11.14 1.32 13.27
N ARG A 51 11.94 0.29 12.97
CA ARG A 51 13.35 0.45 12.59
C ARG A 51 13.48 1.01 11.17
N TRP A 52 14.12 2.16 11.05
CA TRP A 52 14.49 2.83 9.80
C TRP A 52 15.96 2.56 9.42
N ASN A 53 16.35 2.94 8.20
CA ASN A 53 17.76 3.11 7.86
C ASN A 53 18.24 4.47 8.44
N PRO A 54 19.41 4.58 9.11
CA PRO A 54 19.84 5.82 9.77
C PRO A 54 19.96 7.05 8.84
N GLU A 55 20.36 6.88 7.58
CA GLU A 55 20.42 7.99 6.61
C GLU A 55 19.01 8.49 6.23
N VAL A 56 18.04 7.57 6.20
CA VAL A 56 16.63 7.85 5.88
C VAL A 56 15.93 8.50 7.07
N GLU A 57 16.22 8.04 8.29
CA GLU A 57 15.77 8.67 9.53
C GLU A 57 16.31 10.09 9.67
N GLU A 58 17.60 10.32 9.41
CA GLU A 58 18.21 11.65 9.39
C GLU A 58 17.63 12.56 8.28
N TYR A 59 17.36 12.01 7.09
CA TYR A 59 16.65 12.73 6.02
C TYR A 59 15.24 13.15 6.45
N PHE A 60 14.50 12.27 7.14
CA PHE A 60 13.16 12.60 7.64
C PHE A 60 13.17 13.54 8.84
N ASN A 61 14.15 13.44 9.74
CA ASN A 61 14.36 14.39 10.83
C ASN A 61 14.63 15.80 10.28
N LYS A 62 15.36 15.93 9.17
CA LYS A 62 15.53 17.20 8.44
C LYS A 62 14.27 17.70 7.74
N ALA A 63 13.36 16.82 7.35
CA ALA A 63 12.13 17.17 6.62
C ALA A 63 10.94 17.52 7.52
N TYR A 64 10.81 16.88 8.67
CA TYR A 64 9.68 17.04 9.60
C TYR A 64 10.08 17.63 10.96
N GLY A 65 11.36 17.60 11.32
CA GLY A 65 11.81 17.72 12.72
C GLY A 65 11.70 16.37 13.46
N PRO A 66 12.63 16.09 14.40
CA PRO A 66 12.73 14.76 15.03
C PRO A 66 11.49 14.38 15.86
N ASP A 67 10.92 15.32 16.62
CA ASP A 67 9.73 15.05 17.44
C ASP A 67 8.49 14.73 16.59
N HIS A 68 8.37 15.36 15.41
CA HIS A 68 7.29 15.08 14.47
C HIS A 68 7.50 13.75 13.76
N PHE A 69 8.72 13.47 13.29
CA PHE A 69 9.02 12.18 12.65
C PHE A 69 8.91 10.99 13.62
N SER A 70 9.23 11.19 14.89
CA SER A 70 9.00 10.22 15.96
C SER A 70 7.49 9.92 16.14
N ARG A 71 6.64 10.96 16.19
CA ARG A 71 5.17 10.79 16.21
C ARG A 71 4.65 10.08 14.95
N ILE A 72 5.12 10.45 13.76
CA ILE A 72 4.79 9.78 12.49
C ILE A 72 5.16 8.29 12.55
N SER A 73 6.39 7.97 12.99
CA SER A 73 6.88 6.60 13.11
C SER A 73 6.06 5.76 14.08
N LYS A 74 5.66 6.32 15.23
CA LYS A 74 4.81 5.65 16.23
C LYS A 74 3.36 5.47 15.75
N ALA A 75 2.85 6.36 14.90
CA ALA A 75 1.53 6.20 14.29
C ALA A 75 1.53 5.16 13.15
N LEU A 76 2.62 5.05 12.38
CA LEU A 76 2.76 4.08 11.30
C LEU A 76 2.65 2.62 11.77
N THR A 77 3.08 2.31 13.00
CA THR A 77 2.98 0.94 13.56
C THR A 77 1.59 0.55 14.03
N ARG A 78 0.59 1.42 13.87
CA ARG A 78 -0.80 1.20 14.30
C ARG A 78 -1.75 1.29 13.10
N PRO A 79 -2.79 0.46 13.00
CA PRO A 79 -3.86 0.67 12.02
C PRO A 79 -4.57 2.00 12.29
N SER A 80 -5.34 2.48 11.33
CA SER A 80 -6.39 3.47 11.62
C SER A 80 -7.43 2.84 12.56
N SER A 81 -7.98 3.63 13.48
CA SER A 81 -9.03 3.27 14.42
C SER A 81 -10.39 2.99 13.76
N TYR A 82 -10.52 3.20 12.45
CA TYR A 82 -11.73 2.95 11.67
C TYR A 82 -11.44 2.22 10.34
N SER A 83 -12.42 1.48 9.85
CA SER A 83 -12.47 1.03 8.45
C SER A 83 -13.23 2.06 7.61
N CYS A 84 -12.60 2.55 6.54
CA CYS A 84 -13.19 3.52 5.61
C CYS A 84 -13.81 2.80 4.40
N ILE A 85 -15.10 3.02 4.17
CA ILE A 85 -15.93 2.38 3.15
C ILE A 85 -16.43 3.45 2.19
N ARG A 86 -16.20 3.27 0.88
CA ARG A 86 -16.86 4.03 -0.18
C ARG A 86 -18.09 3.26 -0.66
N VAL A 87 -19.25 3.91 -0.66
CA VAL A 87 -20.50 3.32 -1.19
C VAL A 87 -20.58 3.49 -2.70
N ASN A 88 -21.18 2.52 -3.39
CA ASN A 88 -21.50 2.60 -4.81
C ASN A 88 -22.86 3.28 -5.03
N THR A 89 -22.86 4.62 -5.16
CA THR A 89 -24.07 5.44 -5.35
C THR A 89 -24.82 5.19 -6.65
N VAL A 90 -24.23 4.47 -7.62
CA VAL A 90 -24.91 4.00 -8.84
C VAL A 90 -25.83 2.80 -8.54
N LYS A 91 -25.58 2.05 -7.46
CA LYS A 91 -26.38 0.88 -7.05
C LYS A 91 -27.19 1.04 -5.76
N THR A 92 -26.72 1.83 -4.80
CA THR A 92 -27.25 1.81 -3.42
C THR A 92 -27.00 3.12 -2.69
N THR A 93 -27.72 3.37 -1.59
CA THR A 93 -27.53 4.58 -0.76
C THR A 93 -26.63 4.29 0.45
N SER A 94 -25.97 5.32 1.00
CA SER A 94 -25.18 5.15 2.23
C SER A 94 -26.04 4.72 3.40
N ASP A 95 -27.29 5.16 3.49
CA ASP A 95 -28.19 4.82 4.59
C ASP A 95 -28.66 3.36 4.53
N ALA A 96 -28.92 2.82 3.33
CA ALA A 96 -29.20 1.39 3.13
C ALA A 96 -27.96 0.52 3.41
N VAL A 97 -26.76 1.00 3.10
CA VAL A 97 -25.51 0.33 3.48
C VAL A 97 -25.29 0.35 4.99
N ILE A 98 -25.58 1.46 5.67
CA ILE A 98 -25.49 1.57 7.13
C ILE A 98 -26.44 0.58 7.80
N GLU A 99 -27.70 0.48 7.36
CA GLU A 99 -28.66 -0.51 7.88
C GLU A 99 -28.14 -1.96 7.74
N LYS A 100 -27.69 -2.33 6.52
CA LYS A 100 -27.14 -3.67 6.24
C LYS A 100 -25.89 -3.97 7.08
N LEU A 101 -24.96 -3.02 7.20
CA LEU A 101 -23.73 -3.18 7.98
C LEU A 101 -24.03 -3.27 9.49
N THR A 102 -24.91 -2.44 10.02
CA THR A 102 -25.31 -2.48 11.44
C THR A 102 -25.93 -3.83 11.79
N LYS A 103 -26.78 -4.39 10.91
CA LYS A 103 -27.31 -5.75 11.10
C LYS A 103 -26.19 -6.81 11.12
N ILE A 104 -25.31 -6.82 10.11
CA ILE A 104 -24.19 -7.77 10.02
C ILE A 104 -23.25 -7.69 11.24
N LEU A 105 -23.04 -6.50 11.79
CA LEU A 105 -22.23 -6.31 13.00
C LEU A 105 -22.95 -6.82 14.26
N ASN A 106 -24.25 -6.55 14.41
CA ASN A 106 -25.05 -7.07 15.53
C ASN A 106 -25.13 -8.61 15.55
N ASP A 107 -25.13 -9.24 14.37
CA ASP A 107 -25.07 -10.69 14.19
C ASP A 107 -23.66 -11.28 14.46
N SER A 108 -22.67 -10.46 14.87
CA SER A 108 -21.26 -10.87 15.03
C SER A 108 -20.68 -10.55 16.42
N GLU A 109 -19.85 -11.45 16.95
CA GLU A 109 -19.17 -11.24 18.24
C GLU A 109 -18.29 -9.97 18.27
N ASP A 110 -17.57 -9.68 17.19
CA ASP A 110 -16.70 -8.49 17.13
C ASP A 110 -17.54 -7.20 17.05
N GLY A 111 -18.68 -7.20 16.34
CA GLY A 111 -19.58 -6.05 16.29
C GLY A 111 -20.29 -5.77 17.62
N LEU A 112 -20.72 -6.81 18.34
CA LEU A 112 -21.24 -6.68 19.71
C LEU A 112 -20.21 -6.08 20.68
N LYS A 113 -18.92 -6.38 20.49
CA LYS A 113 -17.79 -5.81 21.25
C LYS A 113 -17.37 -4.40 20.78
N LEU A 114 -18.03 -3.84 19.76
CA LEU A 114 -17.80 -2.49 19.22
C LEU A 114 -18.96 -1.51 19.48
N VAL A 115 -20.07 -1.98 20.06
CA VAL A 115 -21.11 -1.07 20.59
C VAL A 115 -20.48 -0.18 21.67
N GLN A 116 -20.54 1.14 21.47
CA GLN A 116 -19.92 2.09 22.38
C GLN A 116 -20.72 2.21 23.68
N SER A 117 -20.06 2.59 24.77
CA SER A 117 -20.67 2.66 26.11
C SER A 117 -21.73 3.75 26.27
N ASP A 118 -21.87 4.64 25.30
CA ASP A 118 -22.94 5.64 25.18
C ASP A 118 -24.15 5.15 24.37
N GLY A 119 -24.09 3.93 23.82
CA GLY A 119 -25.10 3.36 22.94
C GLY A 119 -25.02 3.81 21.49
N SER A 120 -23.96 4.53 21.08
CA SER A 120 -23.80 4.98 19.70
C SER A 120 -23.40 3.83 18.76
N SER A 121 -23.87 3.93 17.51
CA SER A 121 -23.58 2.96 16.45
C SER A 121 -22.08 2.95 16.11
N PRO A 122 -21.44 1.78 15.97
CA PRO A 122 -20.07 1.69 15.42
C PRO A 122 -20.02 2.05 13.93
N VAL A 123 -21.16 2.04 13.22
CA VAL A 123 -21.27 2.48 11.82
C VAL A 123 -21.69 3.94 11.77
N VAL A 124 -20.86 4.80 11.18
CA VAL A 124 -21.03 6.26 11.17
C VAL A 124 -20.90 6.82 9.75
N LYS A 125 -21.86 7.65 9.33
CA LYS A 125 -21.84 8.36 8.04
C LYS A 125 -20.80 9.49 8.08
N CYS A 126 -20.02 9.69 7.02
CA CYS A 126 -19.06 10.79 6.96
C CYS A 126 -19.79 12.15 7.00
N GLN A 127 -19.30 13.06 7.84
CA GLN A 127 -19.92 14.39 8.09
C GLN A 127 -19.27 15.51 7.25
N ILE A 128 -18.49 15.15 6.23
CA ILE A 128 -17.75 16.09 5.38
C ILE A 128 -18.57 16.33 4.11
N PRO A 129 -18.91 17.59 3.78
CA PRO A 129 -19.71 17.90 2.59
C PRO A 129 -19.13 17.32 1.29
N GLY A 130 -19.97 16.68 0.50
CA GLY A 130 -19.61 15.95 -0.73
C GLY A 130 -19.09 14.52 -0.49
N LEU A 131 -18.91 14.08 0.77
CA LEU A 131 -18.50 12.73 1.15
C LEU A 131 -19.62 11.94 1.87
N GLU A 132 -20.88 12.32 1.74
CA GLU A 132 -22.04 11.69 2.42
C GLU A 132 -22.27 10.21 2.01
N TYR A 133 -21.58 9.76 0.96
CA TYR A 133 -21.51 8.37 0.49
C TYR A 133 -20.29 7.59 1.02
N VAL A 134 -19.51 8.19 1.92
CA VAL A 134 -18.44 7.53 2.69
C VAL A 134 -19.00 7.13 4.05
N VAL A 135 -18.75 5.88 4.43
CA VAL A 135 -19.18 5.28 5.70
C VAL A 135 -17.94 4.81 6.45
N PHE A 136 -17.87 5.11 7.74
CA PHE A 136 -16.86 4.60 8.65
C PHE A 136 -17.45 3.48 9.50
N VAL A 137 -16.65 2.45 9.75
CA VAL A 137 -16.93 1.47 10.80
C VAL A 137 -15.83 1.59 11.84
N ASN A 138 -16.18 2.14 12.99
CA ASN A 138 -15.27 2.42 14.08
C ASN A 138 -14.81 1.11 14.75
N GLY A 139 -13.51 1.02 14.97
CA GLY A 139 -12.85 0.00 15.75
C GLY A 139 -12.36 0.54 17.09
N SER A 140 -11.49 -0.21 17.76
CA SER A 140 -10.85 0.22 19.01
C SER A 140 -9.49 -0.45 19.23
N GLY A 141 -8.58 0.24 19.90
CA GLY A 141 -7.26 -0.27 20.32
C GLY A 141 -6.20 0.82 20.45
N PRO A 142 -4.98 0.51 20.92
CA PRO A 142 -4.52 -0.81 21.31
C PRO A 142 -5.12 -1.27 22.65
N HIS A 143 -5.70 -2.46 22.66
CA HIS A 143 -6.16 -3.14 23.88
C HIS A 143 -4.99 -3.87 24.55
N ARG A 144 -4.92 -3.84 25.88
CA ARG A 144 -4.08 -4.78 26.64
C ARG A 144 -4.69 -6.17 26.52
N ILE A 145 -3.86 -7.16 26.18
CA ILE A 145 -4.27 -8.56 26.04
C ILE A 145 -3.61 -9.32 27.19
N GLU A 146 -4.41 -10.09 27.91
CA GLU A 146 -3.92 -11.05 28.90
C GLU A 146 -3.57 -12.34 28.14
N TYR A 147 -2.29 -12.72 28.20
CA TYR A 147 -1.74 -13.93 27.56
C TYR A 147 -1.45 -15.05 28.57
N ASP A 148 -1.68 -14.80 29.86
CA ASP A 148 -1.69 -15.84 30.88
C ASP A 148 -2.89 -16.76 30.65
N THR A 149 -2.70 -18.05 30.88
CA THR A 149 -3.73 -19.10 30.72
C THR A 149 -4.04 -19.81 32.04
N GLY A 150 -3.40 -19.42 33.15
CA GLY A 150 -3.54 -20.06 34.45
C GLY A 150 -2.80 -21.40 34.58
N LEU A 151 -1.94 -21.74 33.61
CA LEU A 151 -1.01 -22.86 33.68
C LEU A 151 0.40 -22.37 34.04
N GLU A 152 1.18 -23.21 34.73
CA GLU A 152 2.61 -22.97 35.01
C GLU A 152 3.48 -22.94 33.73
N SER A 153 2.92 -23.32 32.58
CA SER A 153 3.58 -23.33 31.28
C SER A 153 3.23 -22.10 30.44
N ALA A 154 4.21 -21.51 29.77
CA ALA A 154 4.02 -20.44 28.79
C ALA A 154 2.96 -20.81 27.72
N PRO A 155 2.16 -19.85 27.22
CA PRO A 155 1.13 -20.10 26.22
C PRO A 155 1.72 -20.66 24.92
N LYS A 156 0.95 -21.54 24.24
CA LYS A 156 1.30 -22.01 22.89
C LYS A 156 1.35 -20.81 21.93
N GLU A 157 2.37 -20.74 21.10
CA GLU A 157 2.64 -19.61 20.20
C GLU A 157 2.41 -19.98 18.72
N VAL A 158 1.81 -19.08 17.94
CA VAL A 158 1.75 -19.12 16.47
C VAL A 158 2.41 -17.86 15.89
N LEU A 159 3.43 -18.07 15.08
CA LEU A 159 4.30 -17.02 14.57
C LEU A 159 4.01 -16.79 13.08
N VAL A 160 3.52 -15.59 12.76
CA VAL A 160 3.03 -15.22 11.43
C VAL A 160 3.96 -14.25 10.72
N SER A 161 3.97 -14.28 9.39
CA SER A 161 4.67 -13.30 8.57
C SER A 161 4.15 -11.88 8.81
N ARG A 162 5.04 -10.87 8.75
CA ARG A 162 4.67 -9.45 8.90
C ARG A 162 3.47 -9.01 8.05
N LYS A 163 3.38 -9.43 6.79
CA LYS A 163 2.23 -9.11 5.92
C LYS A 163 0.91 -9.74 6.38
N CYS A 164 0.97 -10.87 7.09
CA CYS A 164 -0.21 -11.45 7.75
C CYS A 164 -0.57 -10.63 8.99
N ALA A 165 0.41 -10.25 9.82
CA ALA A 165 0.17 -9.39 10.99
C ALA A 165 -0.44 -8.03 10.61
N GLU A 166 0.11 -7.37 9.58
CA GLU A 166 -0.40 -6.10 9.04
C GLU A 166 -1.85 -6.21 8.49
N ALA A 167 -2.33 -7.42 8.17
CA ALA A 167 -3.73 -7.68 7.83
C ALA A 167 -4.59 -8.04 9.06
N VAL A 168 -4.07 -8.84 9.99
CA VAL A 168 -4.76 -9.23 11.24
C VAL A 168 -5.04 -8.03 12.14
N LEU A 169 -4.09 -7.09 12.21
CA LEU A 169 -4.25 -5.78 12.86
C LEU A 169 -5.34 -4.90 12.21
N ARG A 170 -5.84 -5.25 11.01
CA ARG A 170 -6.99 -4.62 10.34
C ARG A 170 -8.21 -5.54 10.30
N GLY A 171 -8.36 -6.43 11.29
CA GLY A 171 -9.54 -7.29 11.44
C GLY A 171 -9.52 -8.60 10.66
N ALA A 172 -8.42 -8.97 9.99
CA ALA A 172 -8.33 -10.27 9.33
C ALA A 172 -8.12 -11.42 10.33
N GLN A 173 -8.49 -12.64 9.92
CA GLN A 173 -8.09 -13.87 10.59
C GLN A 173 -6.69 -14.32 10.15
N VAL A 174 -6.03 -15.19 10.92
CA VAL A 174 -4.76 -15.79 10.50
C VAL A 174 -5.05 -16.94 9.53
N TYR A 175 -4.79 -16.70 8.25
CA TYR A 175 -4.92 -17.72 7.21
C TYR A 175 -3.64 -18.54 7.04
N VAL A 176 -3.79 -19.81 6.65
CA VAL A 176 -2.71 -20.80 6.48
C VAL A 176 -1.46 -20.31 5.72
N PRO A 177 -1.56 -19.54 4.60
CA PRO A 177 -0.39 -19.02 3.90
C PRO A 177 0.44 -18.00 4.72
N GLY A 178 -0.15 -17.37 5.74
CA GLY A 178 0.50 -16.37 6.57
C GLY A 178 1.32 -16.94 7.74
N VAL A 179 1.06 -18.19 8.14
CA VAL A 179 1.75 -18.89 9.24
C VAL A 179 3.14 -19.34 8.81
N LEU A 180 4.15 -19.03 9.63
CA LEU A 180 5.54 -19.41 9.41
C LEU A 180 6.02 -20.48 10.40
N ALA A 181 5.69 -20.35 11.69
CA ALA A 181 6.04 -21.32 12.72
C ALA A 181 4.94 -21.42 13.79
N CYS A 182 5.00 -22.45 14.61
CA CYS A 182 4.20 -22.56 15.83
C CYS A 182 4.90 -23.49 16.83
N THR A 183 4.40 -23.51 18.07
CA THR A 183 4.88 -24.42 19.12
C THR A 183 4.73 -25.90 18.70
N ALA A 184 5.54 -26.78 19.30
CA ALA A 184 5.33 -28.22 19.22
C ALA A 184 3.93 -28.62 19.73
N HIS A 185 3.37 -29.71 19.21
CA HIS A 185 2.08 -30.29 19.67
C HIS A 185 0.91 -29.29 19.74
N VAL A 186 0.86 -28.36 18.78
CA VAL A 186 -0.34 -27.53 18.53
C VAL A 186 -1.37 -28.35 17.76
N GLU A 187 -2.50 -28.61 18.41
CA GLU A 187 -3.65 -29.35 17.87
C GLU A 187 -4.87 -28.44 17.74
N LYS A 188 -5.83 -28.82 16.87
CA LYS A 188 -7.05 -28.02 16.65
C LYS A 188 -7.82 -27.84 17.96
N GLY A 189 -8.13 -26.59 18.30
CA GLY A 189 -8.82 -26.22 19.53
C GLY A 189 -7.89 -25.66 20.61
N ASP A 190 -6.56 -25.72 20.42
CA ASP A 190 -5.62 -25.01 21.29
C ASP A 190 -5.83 -23.50 21.24
N ALA A 191 -5.89 -22.87 22.40
CA ALA A 191 -5.68 -21.44 22.56
C ALA A 191 -4.20 -21.10 22.29
N VAL A 192 -3.95 -20.05 21.51
CA VAL A 192 -2.60 -19.63 21.12
C VAL A 192 -2.41 -18.12 21.16
N ALA A 193 -1.23 -17.70 21.59
CA ALA A 193 -0.72 -16.34 21.43
C ALA A 193 -0.17 -16.16 19.99
N VAL A 194 -0.60 -15.12 19.30
CA VAL A 194 -0.17 -14.83 17.92
C VAL A 194 0.86 -13.71 17.92
N CYS A 195 2.05 -13.97 17.37
CA CYS A 195 3.15 -13.00 17.28
C CYS A 195 3.74 -12.86 15.87
N VAL A 196 4.46 -11.77 15.64
CA VAL A 196 5.00 -11.41 14.31
C VAL A 196 6.44 -11.84 14.14
N ALA A 197 6.75 -12.47 13.01
CA ALA A 197 8.11 -12.67 12.54
C ALA A 197 8.55 -11.46 11.70
N MET A 198 9.61 -10.79 12.15
CA MET A 198 10.18 -9.62 11.51
C MET A 198 11.38 -9.96 10.64
N GLU A 199 11.64 -9.14 9.63
CA GLU A 199 12.90 -9.18 8.90
C GLU A 199 14.07 -8.66 9.76
N GLN A 200 15.13 -9.46 9.91
CA GLN A 200 16.40 -9.10 10.52
C GLN A 200 17.46 -8.83 9.43
N PRO A 201 18.52 -8.06 9.72
CA PRO A 201 19.65 -7.94 8.82
C PRO A 201 20.49 -9.23 8.80
N GLY A 202 20.86 -9.70 7.61
CA GLY A 202 21.84 -10.76 7.41
C GLY A 202 23.23 -10.22 7.06
N ASP A 203 24.23 -11.11 7.00
CA ASP A 203 25.65 -10.73 6.87
C ASP A 203 26.00 -9.95 5.58
N GLU A 204 25.26 -10.18 4.49
CA GLU A 204 25.38 -9.42 3.23
C GLU A 204 24.55 -8.12 3.19
N GLY A 205 23.93 -7.70 4.31
CA GLY A 205 23.03 -6.56 4.36
C GLY A 205 21.67 -6.78 3.68
N ASP A 206 21.34 -8.02 3.29
CA ASP A 206 19.96 -8.38 2.91
C ASP A 206 19.08 -8.52 4.16
N TRP A 207 17.77 -8.34 3.99
CA TRP A 207 16.82 -8.39 5.09
C TRP A 207 15.93 -9.63 4.99
N SER A 208 16.03 -10.49 6.01
CA SER A 208 15.51 -11.85 6.00
C SER A 208 14.89 -12.19 7.35
N VAL A 209 13.79 -12.95 7.34
CA VAL A 209 13.15 -13.46 8.57
C VAL A 209 13.99 -14.57 9.23
N ASN A 210 15.07 -15.03 8.57
CA ASN A 210 16.03 -16.05 9.04
C ASN A 210 15.41 -17.37 9.51
N MET A 211 14.16 -17.63 9.11
CA MET A 211 13.34 -18.75 9.54
C MET A 211 12.64 -19.40 8.35
N THR A 212 12.64 -20.73 8.31
CA THR A 212 11.94 -21.51 7.28
C THR A 212 10.48 -21.75 7.69
N ARG A 213 9.55 -21.70 6.73
CA ARG A 213 8.14 -22.06 6.99
C ARG A 213 8.06 -23.52 7.44
N GLY A 214 7.54 -23.76 8.63
CA GLY A 214 7.48 -25.07 9.26
C GLY A 214 8.38 -25.21 10.49
N THR A 215 9.14 -24.20 10.91
CA THR A 215 9.90 -24.22 12.17
C THR A 215 9.00 -24.61 13.36
N THR A 216 9.57 -25.40 14.28
CA THR A 216 8.97 -25.73 15.58
C THR A 216 9.51 -24.75 16.62
N LEU A 217 8.64 -24.10 17.39
CA LEU A 217 9.00 -23.29 18.55
C LEU A 217 8.94 -24.16 19.81
N GLN A 218 9.83 -23.93 20.77
CA GLN A 218 9.80 -24.59 22.07
C GLN A 218 9.12 -23.71 23.15
N GLY A 219 9.01 -22.39 22.91
CA GLY A 219 8.44 -21.44 23.88
C GLY A 219 9.40 -21.09 25.03
N LEU A 220 10.65 -21.55 24.95
CA LEU A 220 11.68 -21.39 25.98
C LEU A 220 12.64 -20.24 25.63
N PRO A 221 13.32 -19.62 26.61
CA PRO A 221 14.39 -18.63 26.37
C PRO A 221 15.55 -19.10 25.47
N THR A 222 15.65 -20.41 25.22
CA THR A 222 16.60 -21.05 24.31
C THR A 222 16.15 -21.08 22.84
N ASP A 223 14.89 -20.71 22.52
CA ASP A 223 14.47 -20.52 21.11
C ASP A 223 15.29 -19.37 20.48
N PRO A 224 15.91 -19.55 19.30
CA PRO A 224 16.71 -18.49 18.65
C PRO A 224 15.95 -17.16 18.44
N PHE A 225 14.63 -17.24 18.32
CA PHE A 225 13.72 -16.10 18.12
C PHE A 225 12.98 -15.69 19.40
N TYR A 226 13.40 -16.11 20.60
CA TYR A 226 12.64 -15.85 21.83
C TYR A 226 12.51 -14.36 22.15
N CYS A 227 13.63 -13.64 22.13
CA CYS A 227 13.73 -12.20 22.44
C CYS A 227 13.22 -11.32 21.31
N GLU A 228 13.45 -11.70 20.04
CA GLU A 228 13.04 -10.94 18.86
C GLU A 228 11.53 -10.71 18.76
N ARG A 229 10.73 -11.51 19.47
CA ARG A 229 9.27 -11.48 19.49
C ARG A 229 8.69 -10.63 20.61
N SER A 230 9.52 -10.11 21.52
CA SER A 230 9.07 -9.22 22.60
C SER A 230 8.41 -7.97 22.03
N GLY A 231 7.25 -7.58 22.57
CA GLY A 231 6.49 -6.43 22.07
C GLY A 231 5.80 -6.61 20.71
N LEU A 232 5.78 -7.84 20.15
CA LEU A 232 5.20 -8.16 18.84
C LEU A 232 4.04 -9.17 18.89
N TYR A 233 3.27 -9.19 19.98
CA TYR A 233 2.08 -10.05 20.11
C TYR A 233 0.81 -9.28 19.70
N ILE A 234 0.07 -9.80 18.71
CA ILE A 234 -1.04 -9.09 18.05
C ILE A 234 -2.43 -9.53 18.54
N GLY A 235 -2.50 -10.58 19.36
CA GLY A 235 -3.71 -11.09 20.00
C GLY A 235 -3.63 -12.56 20.36
N MET A 236 -4.69 -13.07 20.99
CA MET A 236 -4.93 -14.49 21.22
C MET A 236 -6.07 -15.00 20.34
N GLY A 237 -6.05 -16.30 20.06
CA GLY A 237 -7.08 -16.97 19.28
C GLY A 237 -7.10 -18.49 19.46
N THR A 238 -8.10 -19.13 18.85
CA THR A 238 -8.25 -20.59 18.84
C THR A 238 -7.75 -21.16 17.51
N THR A 239 -6.97 -22.23 17.56
CA THR A 239 -6.45 -22.89 16.36
C THR A 239 -7.53 -23.71 15.64
N MET A 240 -7.70 -23.44 14.35
CA MET A 240 -8.71 -24.09 13.51
C MET A 240 -8.17 -25.36 12.82
N LEU A 241 -6.86 -25.55 12.84
CA LEU A 241 -6.10 -26.66 12.29
C LEU A 241 -4.96 -27.04 13.23
N SER A 242 -4.62 -28.32 13.32
CA SER A 242 -3.38 -28.75 13.98
C SER A 242 -2.14 -28.30 13.21
N ARG A 243 -0.97 -28.39 13.83
CA ARG A 243 0.34 -28.10 13.21
C ARG A 243 0.53 -28.85 11.88
N ALA A 244 0.13 -30.12 11.81
CA ALA A 244 0.18 -30.90 10.57
C ALA A 244 -0.74 -30.33 9.48
N GLY A 245 -1.94 -29.87 9.85
CA GLY A 245 -2.86 -29.17 8.93
C GLY A 245 -2.27 -27.83 8.46
N MET A 246 -1.89 -26.96 9.38
CA MET A 246 -1.37 -25.60 9.09
C MET A 246 -0.20 -25.60 8.09
N PHE A 247 0.68 -26.60 8.13
CA PHE A 247 1.82 -26.63 7.20
C PHE A 247 1.57 -27.42 5.90
N ARG A 248 0.59 -28.34 5.85
CA ARG A 248 0.30 -29.18 4.67
C ARG A 248 -0.80 -28.64 3.74
N VAL A 249 -1.84 -27.99 4.26
CA VAL A 249 -2.95 -27.50 3.41
C VAL A 249 -2.55 -26.17 2.72
N PRO A 250 -3.09 -25.84 1.54
CA PRO A 250 -2.75 -24.59 0.86
C PRO A 250 -3.53 -23.37 1.39
N HIS A 251 -4.75 -23.59 1.88
CA HIS A 251 -5.74 -22.55 2.19
C HIS A 251 -6.58 -22.92 3.42
N GLY A 252 -7.26 -21.92 4.01
CA GLY A 252 -8.09 -22.07 5.21
C GLY A 252 -7.67 -21.09 6.31
N VAL A 253 -8.53 -20.92 7.31
CA VAL A 253 -8.18 -20.26 8.58
C VAL A 253 -7.30 -21.22 9.38
N ALA A 254 -6.22 -20.70 9.96
CA ALA A 254 -5.30 -21.42 10.83
C ALA A 254 -5.53 -21.05 12.31
N VAL A 255 -5.72 -19.76 12.60
CA VAL A 255 -6.14 -19.27 13.92
C VAL A 255 -7.29 -18.28 13.75
N ASP A 256 -8.35 -18.49 14.52
CA ASP A 256 -9.47 -17.57 14.70
C ASP A 256 -9.20 -16.69 15.93
N LEU A 257 -9.00 -15.39 15.76
CA LEU A 257 -8.61 -14.49 16.85
C LEU A 257 -9.83 -13.89 17.55
N SER A 258 -10.02 -14.31 18.81
CA SER A 258 -11.11 -13.87 19.68
C SER A 258 -10.74 -12.67 20.57
N ASN A 259 -9.45 -12.43 20.84
CA ASN A 259 -8.97 -11.28 21.60
C ASN A 259 -7.83 -10.57 20.86
N ARG A 260 -8.12 -9.39 20.30
CA ARG A 260 -7.24 -8.66 19.37
C ARG A 260 -6.72 -7.36 19.99
N VAL A 261 -5.44 -7.03 19.78
CA VAL A 261 -4.89 -5.72 20.17
C VAL A 261 -5.64 -4.58 19.48
N PHE A 262 -6.04 -4.75 18.22
CA PHE A 262 -6.95 -3.83 17.53
C PHE A 262 -8.21 -4.59 17.10
N ARG A 263 -9.37 -4.13 17.57
CA ARG A 263 -10.69 -4.66 17.22
C ARG A 263 -11.22 -3.84 16.05
N LEU A 264 -11.15 -4.42 14.86
CA LEU A 264 -11.74 -3.93 13.62
C LEU A 264 -12.50 -5.11 12.99
N PRO A 265 -13.74 -4.94 12.49
CA PRO A 265 -14.53 -6.05 11.99
C PRO A 265 -14.06 -6.52 10.61
N SER A 266 -14.19 -7.83 10.34
CA SER A 266 -13.79 -8.41 9.06
C SER A 266 -14.84 -8.15 7.97
N LEU A 267 -14.62 -7.13 7.15
CA LEU A 267 -15.52 -6.71 6.05
C LEU A 267 -15.23 -7.45 4.72
N HIS A 268 -14.74 -8.69 4.77
CA HIS A 268 -14.35 -9.47 3.60
C HIS A 268 -15.56 -10.19 2.97
N ASN A 269 -15.78 -10.00 1.65
CA ASN A 269 -16.98 -10.43 0.92
C ASN A 269 -18.31 -9.86 1.47
N VAL A 270 -18.26 -8.77 2.21
CA VAL A 270 -19.46 -8.07 2.69
C VAL A 270 -19.94 -7.10 1.60
N LEU A 271 -21.21 -7.23 1.19
CA LEU A 271 -21.86 -6.33 0.21
C LEU A 271 -21.06 -6.16 -1.11
N GLU A 272 -20.61 -7.29 -1.70
CA GLU A 272 -19.79 -7.34 -2.94
C GLU A 272 -20.46 -6.52 -4.07
N GLY A 273 -19.75 -5.51 -4.57
CA GLY A 273 -20.25 -4.59 -5.61
C GLY A 273 -21.14 -3.43 -5.15
N GLU A 274 -21.66 -3.44 -3.91
CA GLU A 274 -22.37 -2.30 -3.28
C GLU A 274 -21.39 -1.37 -2.53
N ILE A 275 -20.29 -1.91 -1.98
CA ILE A 275 -19.31 -1.15 -1.20
C ILE A 275 -17.87 -1.47 -1.63
N PHE A 276 -16.94 -0.54 -1.36
CA PHE A 276 -15.51 -0.73 -1.57
C PHE A 276 -14.67 -0.19 -0.40
N LEU A 277 -13.77 -1.02 0.15
CA LEU A 277 -12.86 -0.64 1.23
C LEU A 277 -11.73 0.25 0.69
N GLN A 278 -11.70 1.53 1.09
CA GLN A 278 -10.78 2.52 0.53
C GLN A 278 -10.45 3.60 1.56
N ASN A 279 -9.15 3.78 1.83
CA ASN A 279 -8.66 4.82 2.75
C ASN A 279 -9.15 6.21 2.31
N LEU A 280 -9.66 7.01 3.26
CA LEU A 280 -10.23 8.35 3.02
C LEU A 280 -9.37 9.23 2.08
N PRO A 281 -8.04 9.36 2.24
CA PRO A 281 -7.22 10.19 1.33
C PRO A 281 -7.28 9.76 -0.15
N SER A 282 -7.49 8.47 -0.43
CA SER A 282 -7.66 7.96 -1.78
C SER A 282 -9.07 8.16 -2.36
N ILE A 283 -10.05 8.54 -1.53
CA ILE A 283 -11.36 9.03 -1.98
C ILE A 283 -11.23 10.54 -2.28
N VAL A 284 -10.56 11.29 -1.40
CA VAL A 284 -10.26 12.73 -1.59
C VAL A 284 -9.47 12.98 -2.88
N ALA A 285 -8.53 12.09 -3.24
CA ALA A 285 -7.80 12.19 -4.51
C ALA A 285 -8.71 12.10 -5.77
N ALA A 286 -9.81 11.34 -5.70
CA ALA A 286 -10.79 11.28 -6.78
C ALA A 286 -11.70 12.52 -6.81
N HIS A 287 -12.03 13.10 -5.66
CA HIS A 287 -12.72 14.39 -5.56
C HIS A 287 -11.87 15.58 -6.02
N ALA A 288 -10.58 15.60 -5.70
CA ALA A 288 -9.66 16.63 -6.16
C ALA A 288 -9.55 16.67 -7.69
N LEU A 289 -9.75 15.53 -8.37
CA LEU A 289 -9.81 15.44 -9.84
C LEU A 289 -11.06 16.14 -10.41
N ASP A 290 -12.13 16.26 -9.62
CA ASP A 290 -13.35 16.99 -9.93
C ASP A 290 -13.99 16.55 -11.28
N PRO A 291 -14.22 15.24 -11.49
CA PRO A 291 -14.61 14.69 -12.80
C PRO A 291 -16.06 15.01 -13.14
N GLN A 292 -16.32 15.47 -14.36
CA GLN A 292 -17.69 15.78 -14.82
C GLN A 292 -18.24 14.68 -15.74
N LYS A 293 -19.57 14.63 -15.85
CA LYS A 293 -20.29 13.72 -16.74
C LYS A 293 -19.93 13.96 -18.21
N GLY A 294 -19.77 12.88 -18.96
CA GLY A 294 -19.43 12.90 -20.38
C GLY A 294 -17.95 13.19 -20.69
N GLU A 295 -17.11 13.45 -19.68
CA GLU A 295 -15.69 13.72 -19.88
C GLU A 295 -14.86 12.47 -20.17
N ARG A 296 -13.68 12.69 -20.75
CA ARG A 296 -12.68 11.69 -21.10
C ARG A 296 -11.48 11.76 -20.17
N ILE A 297 -11.33 10.75 -19.31
CA ILE A 297 -10.37 10.75 -18.19
C ILE A 297 -9.36 9.60 -18.31
N LEU A 298 -8.10 9.87 -17.95
CA LEU A 298 -7.03 8.86 -17.88
C LEU A 298 -6.64 8.59 -16.42
N ASP A 299 -6.67 7.32 -16.00
CA ASP A 299 -5.98 6.83 -14.81
C ASP A 299 -4.72 6.08 -15.24
N MET A 300 -3.55 6.70 -15.04
CA MET A 300 -2.27 6.22 -15.59
C MET A 300 -1.69 4.97 -14.91
N CYS A 301 -2.15 4.66 -13.69
CA CYS A 301 -1.55 3.66 -12.79
C CYS A 301 -2.64 2.90 -12.01
N ALA A 302 -3.76 2.63 -12.67
CA ALA A 302 -5.07 2.36 -12.07
C ALA A 302 -5.13 1.24 -11.02
N ALA A 303 -4.36 0.16 -11.19
CA ALA A 303 -4.64 -1.10 -10.51
C ALA A 303 -4.29 -1.10 -9.00
N PRO A 304 -5.25 -1.44 -8.11
CA PRO A 304 -6.35 -2.38 -8.37
C PRO A 304 -7.70 -1.78 -8.82
N GLY A 305 -7.79 -0.48 -9.12
CA GLY A 305 -8.99 0.16 -9.69
C GLY A 305 -9.82 0.97 -8.68
N GLY A 306 -9.36 1.10 -7.44
CA GLY A 306 -10.11 1.76 -6.36
C GLY A 306 -10.37 3.25 -6.58
N LYS A 307 -9.41 3.97 -7.19
CA LYS A 307 -9.60 5.37 -7.61
C LYS A 307 -10.36 5.48 -8.93
N THR A 308 -10.04 4.63 -9.90
CA THR A 308 -10.73 4.51 -11.19
C THR A 308 -12.26 4.36 -11.02
N THR A 309 -12.68 3.43 -10.14
CA THR A 309 -14.10 3.20 -9.82
C THR A 309 -14.68 4.25 -8.88
N ALA A 310 -13.88 5.11 -8.23
CA ALA A 310 -14.38 6.29 -7.53
C ALA A 310 -14.70 7.41 -8.52
N VAL A 311 -13.82 7.65 -9.48
CA VAL A 311 -14.03 8.62 -10.59
C VAL A 311 -15.27 8.24 -11.40
N ALA A 312 -15.43 6.95 -11.78
CA ALA A 312 -16.61 6.45 -12.48
C ALA A 312 -17.93 6.72 -11.73
N ILE A 313 -17.92 6.51 -10.41
CA ILE A 313 -19.10 6.69 -9.56
C ILE A 313 -19.42 8.18 -9.33
N LEU A 314 -18.41 9.06 -9.32
CA LEU A 314 -18.60 10.52 -9.35
C LEU A 314 -19.17 11.02 -10.69
N MET A 315 -18.86 10.34 -11.79
CA MET A 315 -19.43 10.60 -13.12
C MET A 315 -20.80 9.94 -13.34
N ASN A 316 -21.39 9.27 -12.34
CA ASN A 316 -22.57 8.39 -12.48
C ASN A 316 -22.46 7.36 -13.62
N ASP A 317 -21.25 6.87 -13.93
CA ASP A 317 -20.94 6.00 -15.08
C ASP A 317 -21.17 6.64 -16.47
N GLU A 318 -21.33 7.97 -16.56
CA GLU A 318 -21.51 8.72 -17.81
C GLU A 318 -20.17 9.33 -18.29
N GLY A 319 -19.53 8.75 -19.31
CA GLY A 319 -18.30 9.29 -19.95
C GLY A 319 -17.35 8.21 -20.47
N GLU A 320 -16.05 8.51 -20.55
CA GLU A 320 -14.99 7.53 -20.85
C GLU A 320 -13.87 7.61 -19.80
N ILE A 321 -13.58 6.50 -19.11
CA ILE A 321 -12.41 6.37 -18.23
C ILE A 321 -11.47 5.32 -18.81
N VAL A 322 -10.28 5.76 -19.20
CA VAL A 322 -9.19 4.87 -19.62
C VAL A 322 -8.34 4.52 -18.40
N ALA A 323 -8.34 3.23 -18.04
CA ALA A 323 -7.58 2.71 -16.92
C ALA A 323 -6.33 1.95 -17.41
N ALA A 324 -5.14 2.48 -17.13
CA ALA A 324 -3.87 1.92 -17.57
C ALA A 324 -3.09 1.25 -16.43
N ASP A 325 -2.49 0.08 -16.71
CA ASP A 325 -1.40 -0.47 -15.90
C ASP A 325 -0.41 -1.27 -16.79
N ARG A 326 0.85 -1.32 -16.38
CA ARG A 326 1.95 -2.02 -17.07
C ARG A 326 1.83 -3.55 -17.01
N SER A 327 1.20 -4.10 -15.97
CA SER A 327 1.07 -5.54 -15.73
C SER A 327 -0.30 -6.05 -16.15
N HIS A 328 -0.33 -7.13 -16.94
CA HIS A 328 -1.58 -7.72 -17.46
C HIS A 328 -2.53 -8.13 -16.33
N ASN A 329 -2.01 -8.77 -15.28
CA ASN A 329 -2.82 -9.23 -14.16
C ASN A 329 -3.45 -8.04 -13.41
N LYS A 330 -2.68 -6.95 -13.22
CA LYS A 330 -3.17 -5.71 -12.63
C LYS A 330 -4.30 -5.06 -13.46
N VAL A 331 -4.21 -5.12 -14.79
CA VAL A 331 -5.30 -4.68 -15.68
C VAL A 331 -6.55 -5.57 -15.52
N LEU A 332 -6.37 -6.89 -15.36
CA LEU A 332 -7.49 -7.80 -15.07
C LEU A 332 -8.11 -7.57 -13.68
N ASP A 333 -7.31 -7.18 -12.67
CA ASP A 333 -7.81 -6.79 -11.35
C ASP A 333 -8.75 -5.56 -11.46
N VAL A 334 -8.37 -4.54 -12.24
CA VAL A 334 -9.22 -3.37 -12.52
C VAL A 334 -10.47 -3.76 -13.29
N GLN A 335 -10.34 -4.55 -14.36
CA GLN A 335 -11.47 -4.98 -15.18
C GLN A 335 -12.49 -5.79 -14.35
N LYS A 336 -12.00 -6.64 -13.45
CA LYS A 336 -12.85 -7.38 -12.52
C LYS A 336 -13.56 -6.41 -11.56
N LEU A 337 -12.84 -5.48 -10.93
CA LEU A 337 -13.43 -4.55 -9.97
C LEU A 337 -14.49 -3.66 -10.63
N ALA A 338 -14.27 -3.22 -11.87
CA ALA A 338 -15.28 -2.49 -12.65
C ALA A 338 -16.55 -3.33 -12.87
N ALA A 339 -16.41 -4.59 -13.29
CA ALA A 339 -17.55 -5.50 -13.47
C ALA A 339 -18.28 -5.83 -12.15
N GLU A 340 -17.54 -6.01 -11.04
CA GLU A 340 -18.09 -6.23 -9.69
C GLU A 340 -18.90 -5.00 -9.23
N MET A 341 -18.36 -3.79 -9.46
CA MET A 341 -19.06 -2.52 -9.22
C MET A 341 -20.19 -2.25 -10.23
N GLY A 342 -20.29 -3.00 -11.33
CA GLY A 342 -21.30 -2.81 -12.37
C GLY A 342 -21.12 -1.54 -13.18
N LEU A 343 -19.87 -1.11 -13.39
CA LEU A 343 -19.50 0.13 -14.09
C LEU A 343 -19.06 -0.17 -15.53
N THR A 344 -19.54 0.64 -16.47
CA THR A 344 -19.44 0.44 -17.91
C THR A 344 -18.56 1.48 -18.62
N CYS A 345 -18.35 2.67 -18.04
CA CYS A 345 -17.51 3.70 -18.65
C CYS A 345 -15.98 3.39 -18.60
N ILE A 346 -15.58 2.36 -17.87
CA ILE A 346 -14.18 2.01 -17.60
C ILE A 346 -13.62 1.09 -18.69
N THR A 347 -12.86 1.65 -19.64
CA THR A 347 -12.04 0.90 -20.60
C THR A 347 -10.66 0.63 -20.02
N THR A 348 -10.28 -0.64 -19.89
CA THR A 348 -8.97 -1.02 -19.33
C THR A 348 -7.93 -1.34 -20.41
N CYS A 349 -6.67 -0.94 -20.22
CA CYS A 349 -5.60 -1.19 -21.18
C CYS A 349 -4.26 -1.53 -20.52
N LYS A 350 -3.46 -2.38 -21.18
CA LYS A 350 -2.08 -2.67 -20.80
C LYS A 350 -1.14 -1.67 -21.48
N LEU A 351 -0.52 -0.81 -20.67
CA LEU A 351 0.32 0.30 -21.13
C LEU A 351 1.40 0.61 -20.08
N ASP A 352 2.61 0.94 -20.51
CA ASP A 352 3.64 1.46 -19.60
C ASP A 352 3.45 2.97 -19.46
N ALA A 353 3.26 3.46 -18.23
CA ALA A 353 3.01 4.88 -17.96
C ALA A 353 4.11 5.83 -18.48
N LEU A 354 5.33 5.31 -18.73
CA LEU A 354 6.42 6.05 -19.36
C LEU A 354 6.34 6.14 -20.90
N LYS A 355 5.35 5.50 -21.51
CA LYS A 355 5.13 5.41 -22.96
C LYS A 355 3.67 5.71 -23.33
N SER A 356 2.97 6.48 -22.51
CA SER A 356 1.56 6.78 -22.70
C SER A 356 1.29 7.81 -23.79
N VAL A 357 2.27 8.65 -24.16
CA VAL A 357 2.19 9.56 -25.31
C VAL A 357 2.60 8.82 -26.59
N ARG A 358 1.74 8.85 -27.60
CA ARG A 358 2.04 8.33 -28.95
C ARG A 358 2.89 9.34 -29.72
N LEU A 359 4.06 8.92 -30.18
CA LEU A 359 4.95 9.76 -30.98
C LEU A 359 4.46 9.87 -32.44
N PRO A 360 4.40 11.08 -33.02
CA PRO A 360 4.16 11.26 -34.45
C PRO A 360 5.19 10.48 -35.29
N GLY A 361 4.70 9.76 -36.30
CA GLY A 361 5.52 8.86 -37.15
C GLY A 361 5.19 7.37 -37.00
N THR A 362 4.47 6.97 -35.95
CA THR A 362 3.98 5.58 -35.77
C THR A 362 2.67 5.33 -36.55
N LEU A 363 2.73 5.47 -37.89
CA LEU A 363 1.55 5.47 -38.77
C LEU A 363 1.34 4.18 -39.60
N ASN A 364 2.22 3.19 -39.49
CA ASN A 364 2.24 2.00 -40.34
C ASN A 364 1.70 0.71 -39.67
N ASP A 365 0.61 0.80 -38.88
CA ASP A 365 -0.14 -0.40 -38.49
C ASP A 365 -1.64 -0.10 -38.36
N SER A 366 -2.44 -0.68 -39.25
CA SER A 366 -3.89 -0.44 -39.36
C SER A 366 -4.68 -1.42 -38.49
N THR A 367 -4.51 -1.35 -37.18
CA THR A 367 -5.43 -1.99 -36.23
C THR A 367 -6.51 -1.00 -35.79
N THR A 368 -7.68 -1.13 -36.39
CA THR A 368 -8.94 -0.54 -35.88
C THR A 368 -9.21 -0.97 -34.44
N LEU A 369 -9.82 -0.08 -33.66
CA LEU A 369 -10.47 -0.45 -32.41
C LEU A 369 -11.59 -1.45 -32.74
N VAL A 370 -11.51 -2.67 -32.21
CA VAL A 370 -12.58 -3.66 -32.36
C VAL A 370 -13.67 -3.34 -31.34
N SER A 371 -14.65 -2.54 -31.74
CA SER A 371 -15.92 -2.39 -31.03
C SER A 371 -16.69 -3.71 -31.10
N GLY A 372 -16.96 -4.31 -29.94
CA GLY A 372 -17.71 -5.56 -29.81
C GLY A 372 -19.22 -5.35 -29.92
N GLU A 373 -19.70 -4.85 -31.06
CA GLU A 373 -21.13 -4.61 -31.28
C GLU A 373 -21.89 -5.92 -31.57
N ASN A 374 -22.36 -6.59 -30.51
CA ASN A 374 -23.35 -7.67 -30.62
C ASN A 374 -24.74 -7.10 -30.93
N SER A 375 -24.97 -6.70 -32.19
CA SER A 375 -26.29 -6.32 -32.70
C SER A 375 -27.12 -7.58 -33.02
N VAL A 376 -28.06 -7.92 -32.15
CA VAL A 376 -29.02 -9.02 -32.39
C VAL A 376 -30.15 -8.53 -33.29
N SER A 377 -29.92 -8.60 -34.61
CA SER A 377 -30.92 -8.28 -35.63
C SER A 377 -31.85 -9.48 -35.90
N MET A 378 -32.99 -9.51 -35.21
CA MET A 378 -34.11 -10.38 -35.57
C MET A 378 -34.70 -9.95 -36.93
N THR A 379 -34.34 -10.65 -38.01
CA THR A 379 -35.12 -10.61 -39.26
C THR A 379 -35.35 -12.02 -39.80
N SER A 380 -36.62 -12.34 -40.02
CA SER A 380 -37.06 -13.57 -40.65
C SER A 380 -36.84 -13.51 -42.15
N HIS A 381 -36.31 -14.58 -42.74
CA HIS A 381 -36.61 -14.91 -44.14
C HIS A 381 -36.95 -16.39 -44.28
N SER A 382 -38.13 -16.62 -44.84
CA SER A 382 -38.49 -17.88 -45.48
C SER A 382 -37.72 -18.02 -46.80
N GLU A 383 -37.29 -19.24 -47.14
CA GLU A 383 -37.57 -19.75 -48.48
C GLU A 383 -37.57 -21.28 -48.53
N LEU A 384 -38.01 -21.83 -49.65
CA LEU A 384 -38.48 -23.20 -49.80
C LEU A 384 -37.62 -23.94 -50.83
N SER A 385 -37.10 -25.13 -50.51
CA SER A 385 -37.17 -26.34 -51.37
C SER A 385 -36.21 -27.47 -50.92
N SER A 386 -36.66 -28.70 -51.15
CA SER A 386 -35.92 -29.96 -51.45
C SER A 386 -34.52 -30.25 -50.86
N SER A 387 -34.18 -31.48 -50.48
CA SER A 387 -34.91 -32.74 -50.21
C SER A 387 -33.89 -33.84 -49.90
N LYS A 388 -34.29 -34.88 -49.14
CA LYS A 388 -33.51 -36.12 -48.86
C LYS A 388 -32.26 -35.94 -47.96
N GLU A 389 -31.72 -36.99 -47.35
CA GLU A 389 -32.31 -38.02 -46.47
C GLU A 389 -31.17 -38.87 -45.89
N MET A 390 -31.32 -39.30 -44.63
CA MET A 390 -30.69 -40.46 -43.97
C MET A 390 -29.14 -40.61 -43.88
N ALA A 391 -28.75 -41.11 -42.69
CA ALA A 391 -27.63 -42.05 -42.44
C ALA A 391 -26.17 -41.56 -42.62
N SER A 392 -25.18 -42.08 -41.88
CA SER A 392 -25.17 -42.91 -40.65
C SER A 392 -23.75 -42.96 -40.06
N ASP A 393 -23.64 -43.41 -38.80
CA ASP A 393 -22.42 -43.84 -38.08
C ASP A 393 -21.24 -42.83 -37.94
N ALA A 394 -20.62 -42.59 -36.78
CA ALA A 394 -20.35 -43.34 -35.54
C ALA A 394 -18.89 -43.82 -35.43
N SER A 395 -18.22 -43.28 -34.40
CA SER A 395 -16.98 -43.77 -33.78
C SER A 395 -15.68 -43.74 -34.61
N LYS A 396 -14.64 -43.13 -34.02
CA LYS A 396 -13.58 -43.92 -33.35
C LYS A 396 -12.79 -43.06 -32.37
N ARG A 397 -12.39 -43.69 -31.26
CA ARG A 397 -11.37 -43.20 -30.31
C ARG A 397 -10.10 -44.02 -30.52
N SER A 398 -8.96 -43.33 -30.47
CA SER A 398 -7.63 -43.82 -30.08
C SER A 398 -6.80 -42.54 -29.86
N GLU A 399 -6.37 -42.15 -28.67
CA GLU A 399 -5.46 -42.85 -27.75
C GLU A 399 -4.20 -43.39 -28.43
N ALA A 400 -3.10 -42.64 -28.30
CA ALA A 400 -1.76 -43.15 -28.06
C ALA A 400 -0.84 -42.00 -27.62
N ASP A 401 -0.39 -42.02 -26.36
CA ASP A 401 0.81 -41.27 -25.95
C ASP A 401 2.07 -41.90 -26.57
N LYS A 402 3.12 -41.10 -26.84
CA LYS A 402 4.36 -41.14 -26.04
C LYS A 402 5.53 -40.31 -26.60
N LEU A 403 6.27 -39.72 -25.65
CA LEU A 403 7.73 -39.52 -25.59
C LEU A 403 8.45 -38.81 -26.75
N PHE A 404 9.24 -37.78 -26.38
CA PHE A 404 10.70 -37.89 -26.48
C PHE A 404 11.39 -36.95 -25.46
N GLU A 405 12.59 -37.34 -25.00
CA GLU A 405 13.37 -36.61 -23.98
C GLU A 405 14.52 -35.77 -24.57
N GLU A 406 15.07 -34.94 -23.68
CA GLU A 406 16.27 -34.11 -23.73
C GLU A 406 17.26 -34.18 -24.91
N LYS A 407 17.76 -32.99 -25.28
CA LYS A 407 19.21 -32.73 -25.20
C LYS A 407 19.51 -31.25 -24.99
N ALA A 408 20.56 -30.96 -24.22
CA ALA A 408 21.08 -29.63 -23.98
C ALA A 408 22.60 -29.59 -24.21
N SER A 409 23.09 -28.57 -24.93
CA SER A 409 24.51 -28.26 -25.01
C SER A 409 24.74 -26.80 -25.45
N THR A 410 25.03 -25.96 -24.46
CA THR A 410 26.04 -24.89 -24.47
C THR A 410 26.35 -24.14 -25.77
N GLU A 411 26.05 -22.84 -25.79
CA GLU A 411 26.96 -21.81 -26.32
C GLU A 411 27.02 -20.62 -25.35
N GLN A 412 28.19 -19.99 -25.22
CA GLN A 412 28.43 -18.79 -24.41
C GLN A 412 28.92 -17.66 -25.31
N LEU A 413 28.32 -16.47 -25.22
CA LEU A 413 28.99 -15.21 -25.54
C LEU A 413 28.56 -14.09 -24.58
N ASN A 414 29.51 -13.22 -24.26
CA ASN A 414 29.34 -12.13 -23.29
C ASN A 414 28.69 -10.88 -23.93
N GLY A 415 27.87 -10.19 -23.13
CA GLY A 415 27.34 -8.86 -23.42
C GLY A 415 26.78 -8.27 -22.13
N GLY A 416 27.60 -7.53 -21.39
CA GLY A 416 27.30 -7.14 -20.01
C GLY A 416 26.64 -5.78 -19.87
N ASP A 417 25.47 -5.75 -19.21
CA ASP A 417 24.91 -4.56 -18.55
C ASP A 417 24.87 -4.84 -17.04
N ASN A 418 25.56 -4.03 -16.23
CA ASN A 418 25.68 -4.23 -14.78
C ASN A 418 24.41 -3.77 -14.04
N VAL A 419 23.35 -4.57 -14.11
CA VAL A 419 22.18 -4.43 -13.25
C VAL A 419 22.58 -4.74 -11.80
N SER A 420 22.31 -3.83 -10.86
CA SER A 420 22.69 -4.05 -9.47
C SER A 420 21.93 -5.24 -8.87
N GLN A 421 22.55 -5.99 -7.96
CA GLN A 421 21.84 -7.05 -7.26
C GLN A 421 20.63 -6.52 -6.47
N ALA A 422 20.66 -5.26 -6.00
CA ALA A 422 19.54 -4.63 -5.33
C ALA A 422 18.30 -4.50 -6.24
N ASP A 423 18.47 -4.19 -7.53
CA ASP A 423 17.36 -4.10 -8.49
C ASP A 423 16.76 -5.49 -8.80
N ILE A 424 17.60 -6.53 -8.86
CA ILE A 424 17.16 -7.92 -9.00
C ILE A 424 16.39 -8.37 -7.74
N ARG A 425 16.90 -8.05 -6.54
CA ARG A 425 16.25 -8.31 -5.25
C ARG A 425 14.91 -7.57 -5.15
N LYS A 426 14.82 -6.28 -5.53
CA LYS A 426 13.55 -5.51 -5.55
C LYS A 426 12.54 -6.03 -6.59
N ASN A 427 12.97 -6.51 -7.75
CA ASN A 427 12.04 -7.14 -8.72
C ASN A 427 11.49 -8.49 -8.24
N LYS A 428 12.28 -9.31 -7.53
CA LYS A 428 11.75 -10.49 -6.81
C LYS A 428 10.78 -10.08 -5.68
N GLY A 429 11.09 -9.03 -4.93
CA GLY A 429 10.26 -8.52 -3.82
C GLY A 429 8.88 -7.99 -4.25
N ARG A 430 8.78 -7.40 -5.45
CA ARG A 430 7.50 -6.93 -6.03
C ARG A 430 6.51 -8.07 -6.33
N LEU A 431 6.99 -9.30 -6.53
CA LEU A 431 6.15 -10.50 -6.72
C LEU A 431 5.72 -11.14 -5.38
N LYS A 432 5.14 -10.36 -4.46
CA LYS A 432 4.53 -10.89 -3.22
C LYS A 432 3.53 -9.94 -2.54
N ASN A 433 2.68 -9.28 -3.32
CA ASN A 433 1.29 -9.09 -2.86
C ASN A 433 0.60 -10.46 -2.93
N GLY A 434 -0.38 -10.72 -2.06
CA GLY A 434 -1.01 -12.05 -1.96
C GLY A 434 -1.63 -12.50 -3.28
N ARG A 435 -1.56 -13.79 -3.60
CA ARG A 435 -2.28 -14.38 -4.74
C ARG A 435 -3.78 -14.41 -4.44
N GLY A 436 -4.45 -13.28 -4.62
CA GLY A 436 -5.92 -13.21 -4.64
C GLY A 436 -6.47 -14.07 -5.78
N ARG A 437 -7.50 -14.88 -5.48
CA ARG A 437 -8.36 -15.63 -6.43
C ARG A 437 -7.63 -16.14 -7.71
N THR A 438 -6.81 -17.18 -7.60
CA THR A 438 -6.19 -17.87 -8.78
C THR A 438 -7.18 -18.76 -9.53
N GLN A 439 -8.23 -18.14 -10.09
CA GLN A 439 -9.09 -18.70 -11.14
C GLN A 439 -9.55 -17.54 -12.04
N CYS A 440 -8.95 -17.42 -13.22
CA CYS A 440 -9.32 -16.43 -14.22
C CYS A 440 -9.78 -17.15 -15.49
N GLN A 441 -10.99 -16.89 -15.95
CA GLN A 441 -11.37 -17.16 -17.33
C GLN A 441 -10.59 -16.19 -18.26
N GLY A 442 -10.27 -16.64 -19.48
CA GLY A 442 -9.17 -16.09 -20.28
C GLY A 442 -9.41 -14.76 -20.99
N GLY A 443 -9.69 -13.68 -20.25
CA GLY A 443 -9.72 -12.32 -20.79
C GLY A 443 -8.34 -11.84 -21.24
N ARG A 444 -8.22 -11.32 -22.47
CA ARG A 444 -7.01 -10.64 -22.97
C ARG A 444 -7.16 -9.12 -22.81
N ALA A 445 -6.27 -8.50 -22.05
CA ALA A 445 -6.23 -7.04 -21.95
C ALA A 445 -5.73 -6.41 -23.26
N GLY A 446 -6.40 -5.35 -23.73
CA GLY A 446 -5.99 -4.59 -24.90
C GLY A 446 -4.60 -3.95 -24.71
N LYS A 447 -3.70 -4.11 -25.68
CA LYS A 447 -2.44 -3.37 -25.74
C LYS A 447 -2.69 -2.01 -26.39
N SER A 448 -2.24 -0.92 -25.78
CA SER A 448 -2.30 0.42 -26.39
C SER A 448 -0.94 0.81 -26.98
N LEU A 449 -0.96 1.54 -28.10
CA LEU A 449 0.21 2.23 -28.69
C LEU A 449 0.43 3.64 -28.09
N GLY A 450 -0.17 3.92 -26.93
CA GLY A 450 -0.26 5.25 -26.36
C GLY A 450 -1.33 6.11 -27.04
N PHE A 451 -1.56 7.29 -26.47
CA PHE A 451 -2.60 8.25 -26.85
C PHE A 451 -1.98 9.53 -27.42
N PRO A 452 -2.67 10.26 -28.32
CA PRO A 452 -2.17 11.55 -28.78
C PRO A 452 -2.08 12.57 -27.62
N PRO A 453 -1.20 13.59 -27.72
CA PRO A 453 -1.19 14.71 -26.77
C PRO A 453 -2.54 15.43 -26.69
N ASN A 454 -2.81 16.08 -25.55
CA ASN A 454 -4.03 16.87 -25.29
C ASN A 454 -5.37 16.10 -25.49
N SER A 455 -5.38 14.78 -25.32
CA SER A 455 -6.52 13.90 -25.62
C SER A 455 -7.39 13.50 -24.43
N PHE A 456 -7.10 14.03 -23.24
CA PHE A 456 -7.89 13.80 -22.03
C PHE A 456 -8.24 15.12 -21.36
N ASP A 457 -9.47 15.23 -20.87
CA ASP A 457 -9.97 16.38 -20.13
C ASP A 457 -9.33 16.44 -18.74
N ARG A 458 -9.10 15.26 -18.16
CA ARG A 458 -8.50 15.07 -16.84
C ARG A 458 -7.55 13.89 -16.82
N VAL A 459 -6.47 13.99 -16.05
CA VAL A 459 -5.50 12.90 -15.85
C VAL A 459 -5.26 12.70 -14.36
N LEU A 460 -5.41 11.46 -13.90
CA LEU A 460 -5.02 11.00 -12.59
C LEU A 460 -3.72 10.20 -12.69
N LEU A 461 -2.73 10.61 -11.89
CA LEU A 461 -1.46 9.93 -11.71
C LEU A 461 -1.29 9.53 -10.24
N ASP A 462 -1.91 8.41 -9.88
CA ASP A 462 -1.69 7.72 -8.59
C ASP A 462 -0.36 6.96 -8.66
N ALA A 463 0.74 7.66 -8.40
CA ALA A 463 2.05 7.21 -8.87
C ALA A 463 2.62 6.07 -8.01
N PRO A 464 3.27 5.05 -8.61
CA PRO A 464 3.91 3.98 -7.86
C PRO A 464 5.05 4.54 -7.01
N CYS A 465 4.89 4.45 -5.70
CA CYS A 465 5.75 5.08 -4.71
C CYS A 465 6.39 4.08 -3.73
N SER A 466 7.30 4.57 -2.89
CA SER A 466 7.89 3.83 -1.75
C SER A 466 6.85 3.40 -0.69
N ALA A 467 5.62 3.90 -0.78
CA ALA A 467 4.46 3.54 0.05
C ALA A 467 4.71 3.65 1.57
N LEU A 468 5.55 4.61 1.99
CA LEU A 468 5.98 4.77 3.40
C LEU A 468 4.84 5.19 4.34
N GLY A 469 3.72 5.69 3.81
CA GLY A 469 2.58 6.13 4.60
C GLY A 469 1.57 5.03 4.95
N LEU A 470 1.69 3.83 4.39
CA LEU A 470 0.72 2.75 4.63
C LEU A 470 0.70 2.27 6.09
N ARG A 471 -0.51 2.04 6.62
CA ARG A 471 -0.77 1.62 8.01
C ARG A 471 -1.60 0.32 8.08
N PRO A 472 -1.39 -0.53 9.11
CA PRO A 472 -0.19 -0.55 9.95
C PRO A 472 1.03 -0.99 9.12
N ARG A 473 2.21 -0.60 9.57
CA ARG A 473 3.52 -0.97 9.03
C ARG A 473 4.44 -1.32 10.20
N LEU A 474 4.99 -2.52 10.21
CA LEU A 474 5.90 -2.94 11.29
C LEU A 474 7.38 -2.79 10.93
N PHE A 475 7.71 -2.53 9.66
CA PHE A 475 9.10 -2.51 9.16
C PHE A 475 9.35 -1.42 8.11
N ALA A 476 10.51 -0.78 8.16
CA ALA A 476 10.91 0.27 7.19
C ALA A 476 12.38 0.22 6.73
N GLY A 477 13.22 -0.70 7.23
CA GLY A 477 14.68 -0.71 7.00
C GLY A 477 15.18 -1.00 5.57
N LEU A 478 14.29 -1.30 4.61
CA LEU A 478 14.65 -1.67 3.23
C LEU A 478 14.98 -0.49 2.29
N GLU A 479 14.48 0.70 2.59
CA GLU A 479 14.69 1.86 1.71
C GLU A 479 15.93 2.64 2.17
N THR A 480 16.73 3.06 1.20
CA THR A 480 17.86 3.98 1.36
C THR A 480 17.52 5.33 0.73
N VAL A 481 18.25 6.37 1.12
CA VAL A 481 18.10 7.73 0.55
C VAL A 481 18.20 7.71 -1.00
N ILE A 482 19.09 6.89 -1.55
CA ILE A 482 19.25 6.70 -2.99
C ILE A 482 17.98 6.08 -3.62
N SER A 483 17.40 5.05 -3.02
CA SER A 483 16.16 4.44 -3.56
C SER A 483 14.94 5.36 -3.41
N LEU A 484 14.88 6.18 -2.36
CA LEU A 484 13.84 7.21 -2.18
C LEU A 484 13.93 8.29 -3.27
N ARG A 485 15.12 8.85 -3.51
CA ARG A 485 15.38 9.80 -4.61
C ARG A 485 15.09 9.18 -5.99
N ASN A 486 15.35 7.88 -6.17
CA ASN A 486 15.07 7.19 -7.43
C ASN A 486 13.57 6.95 -7.71
N HIS A 487 12.73 6.77 -6.67
CA HIS A 487 11.27 6.76 -6.87
C HIS A 487 10.77 8.12 -7.40
N GLY A 488 11.19 9.23 -6.78
CA GLY A 488 10.86 10.58 -7.24
C GLY A 488 11.30 10.85 -8.68
N ARG A 489 12.55 10.46 -9.03
CA ARG A 489 13.06 10.52 -10.42
C ARG A 489 12.25 9.68 -11.41
N TYR A 490 11.66 8.55 -10.99
CA TYR A 490 10.82 7.70 -11.83
C TYR A 490 9.42 8.32 -12.01
N GLN A 491 8.84 8.90 -10.96
CA GLN A 491 7.54 9.57 -10.97
C GLN A 491 7.54 10.84 -11.81
N ARG A 492 8.59 11.66 -11.75
CA ARG A 492 8.78 12.84 -12.63
C ARG A 492 8.63 12.48 -14.12
N LYS A 493 9.14 11.32 -14.56
CA LYS A 493 8.99 10.83 -15.94
C LYS A 493 7.57 10.38 -16.30
N MET A 494 6.75 9.98 -15.34
CA MET A 494 5.31 9.74 -15.57
C MET A 494 4.53 11.04 -15.61
N LEU A 495 4.87 12.01 -14.74
CA LEU A 495 4.28 13.33 -14.74
C LEU A 495 4.51 14.03 -16.09
N ASP A 496 5.71 13.90 -16.66
CA ASP A 496 6.04 14.38 -18.00
C ASP A 496 5.12 13.83 -19.10
N GLN A 497 4.66 12.57 -18.97
CA GLN A 497 3.68 11.98 -19.90
C GLN A 497 2.26 12.50 -19.58
N ALA A 498 1.89 12.61 -18.30
CA ALA A 498 0.60 13.13 -17.86
C ALA A 498 0.32 14.54 -18.39
N VAL A 499 1.32 15.44 -18.28
CA VAL A 499 1.29 16.84 -18.72
C VAL A 499 1.16 17.00 -20.24
N GLN A 500 1.64 16.02 -21.02
CA GLN A 500 1.44 15.98 -22.46
C GLN A 500 0.04 15.48 -22.85
N LEU A 501 -0.56 14.58 -22.07
CA LEU A 501 -1.85 13.95 -22.37
C LEU A 501 -3.07 14.78 -21.96
N VAL A 502 -2.99 15.51 -20.84
CA VAL A 502 -4.04 16.44 -20.40
C VAL A 502 -4.16 17.63 -21.36
N ARG A 503 -5.39 18.00 -21.74
CA ARG A 503 -5.67 19.15 -22.61
C ARG A 503 -5.37 20.51 -21.97
N VAL A 504 -5.29 21.56 -22.78
CA VAL A 504 -5.34 22.96 -22.30
C VAL A 504 -6.70 23.21 -21.63
N GLY A 505 -6.69 23.85 -20.46
CA GLY A 505 -7.86 23.97 -19.58
C GLY A 505 -8.23 22.67 -18.82
N GLY A 506 -7.44 21.61 -18.96
CA GLY A 506 -7.65 20.34 -18.26
C GLY A 506 -7.05 20.31 -16.84
N ILE A 507 -7.42 19.27 -16.08
CA ILE A 507 -6.97 19.05 -14.70
C ILE A 507 -6.02 17.85 -14.62
N LEU A 508 -4.90 18.00 -13.92
CA LEU A 508 -3.98 16.92 -13.57
C LEU A 508 -3.95 16.76 -12.05
N VAL A 509 -4.26 15.56 -11.54
CA VAL A 509 -4.04 15.22 -10.13
C VAL A 509 -2.91 14.21 -10.00
N TYR A 510 -1.94 14.56 -9.16
CA TYR A 510 -0.86 13.69 -8.72
C TYR A 510 -1.13 13.23 -7.29
N SER A 511 -1.03 11.92 -7.02
CA SER A 511 -1.17 11.40 -5.65
C SER A 511 -0.22 10.25 -5.33
N THR A 512 0.13 10.11 -4.05
CA THR A 512 0.96 9.00 -3.54
C THR A 512 0.48 8.55 -2.16
N CYS A 513 0.79 7.30 -1.77
CA CYS A 513 0.66 6.80 -0.40
C CYS A 513 2.00 6.79 0.37
N THR A 514 2.84 7.80 0.16
CA THR A 514 4.14 7.93 0.85
C THR A 514 4.29 9.25 1.58
N ILE A 515 5.12 9.25 2.62
CA ILE A 515 5.54 10.44 3.38
C ILE A 515 6.86 11.04 2.87
N ASN A 516 7.39 10.53 1.74
CA ASN A 516 8.69 10.94 1.19
C ASN A 516 8.62 12.28 0.42
N PRO A 517 9.32 13.35 0.86
CA PRO A 517 9.38 14.62 0.14
C PRO A 517 9.94 14.50 -1.28
N SER A 518 10.92 13.62 -1.53
CA SER A 518 11.47 13.36 -2.88
C SER A 518 10.41 12.91 -3.89
N GLU A 519 9.32 12.28 -3.41
CA GLU A 519 8.22 11.73 -4.22
C GLU A 519 6.97 12.62 -4.22
N ASN A 520 6.94 13.64 -3.36
CA ASN A 520 5.78 14.49 -3.10
C ASN A 520 6.11 15.94 -3.47
N GLU A 521 6.54 16.74 -2.49
CA GLU A 521 6.83 18.16 -2.68
C GLU A 521 7.94 18.42 -3.72
N ALA A 522 8.98 17.58 -3.78
CA ALA A 522 10.03 17.68 -4.79
C ALA A 522 9.57 17.27 -6.21
N VAL A 523 8.43 16.59 -6.35
CA VAL A 523 7.80 16.30 -7.66
C VAL A 523 6.93 17.49 -8.09
N VAL A 524 6.24 18.13 -7.15
CA VAL A 524 5.47 19.36 -7.39
C VAL A 524 6.38 20.53 -7.78
N ARG A 525 7.48 20.76 -7.05
CA ARG A 525 8.48 21.80 -7.36
C ARG A 525 9.03 21.65 -8.77
N TYR A 526 9.43 20.42 -9.14
CA TYR A 526 9.87 20.06 -10.48
C TYR A 526 8.84 20.40 -11.57
N ALA A 527 7.56 20.13 -11.33
CA ALA A 527 6.48 20.43 -12.27
C ALA A 527 6.36 21.94 -12.54
N LEU A 528 6.35 22.75 -11.48
CA LEU A 528 6.15 24.20 -11.54
C LEU A 528 7.35 24.97 -12.11
N ASP A 529 8.58 24.46 -11.94
CA ASP A 529 9.76 25.08 -12.55
C ASP A 529 9.94 24.70 -14.02
N LYS A 530 9.56 23.46 -14.40
CA LYS A 530 9.69 22.95 -15.77
C LYS A 530 8.56 23.41 -16.70
N TYR A 531 7.32 23.45 -16.21
CA TYR A 531 6.14 23.74 -17.01
C TYR A 531 5.47 25.03 -16.53
N ARG A 532 5.84 26.16 -17.13
CA ARG A 532 5.32 27.49 -16.76
C ARG A 532 3.80 27.66 -16.92
N PHE A 533 3.17 26.80 -17.71
CA PHE A 533 1.73 26.73 -17.89
C PHE A 533 0.99 25.87 -16.84
N LEU A 534 1.70 25.18 -15.93
CA LEU A 534 1.06 24.50 -14.80
C LEU A 534 0.98 25.43 -13.61
N SER A 535 -0.21 25.55 -13.02
CA SER A 535 -0.42 26.18 -11.72
C SER A 535 -1.04 25.18 -10.75
N LEU A 536 -0.66 25.25 -9.46
CA LEU A 536 -1.38 24.54 -8.41
C LEU A 536 -2.78 25.14 -8.24
N ALA A 537 -3.76 24.30 -7.91
CA ALA A 537 -5.16 24.69 -7.78
C ALA A 537 -5.77 24.23 -6.45
N PRO A 538 -6.73 24.98 -5.86
CA PRO A 538 -7.39 24.58 -4.63
C PRO A 538 -8.11 23.24 -4.77
N GLN A 539 -8.17 22.50 -3.66
CA GLN A 539 -8.71 21.13 -3.62
C GLN A 539 -9.92 21.08 -2.70
N HIS A 540 -11.00 20.45 -3.18
CA HIS A 540 -12.21 20.22 -2.41
C HIS A 540 -12.51 18.71 -2.37
N PRO A 541 -12.91 18.15 -1.21
CA PRO A 541 -12.83 18.77 0.12
C PRO A 541 -11.36 18.97 0.57
N ARG A 542 -11.12 20.02 1.38
CA ARG A 542 -9.84 20.29 2.05
C ARG A 542 -9.87 19.59 3.42
N ILE A 543 -9.10 18.51 3.55
CA ILE A 543 -9.05 17.66 4.75
C ILE A 543 -7.59 17.42 5.18
N GLY A 544 -6.69 17.19 4.22
CA GLY A 544 -5.26 17.08 4.52
C GLY A 544 -4.67 18.45 4.90
N GLY A 545 -3.63 18.43 5.73
CA GLY A 545 -2.84 19.61 6.09
C GLY A 545 -1.93 20.09 4.95
N PRO A 546 -1.13 21.14 5.19
CA PRO A 546 -0.20 21.69 4.21
C PRO A 546 0.96 20.74 3.84
N GLY A 547 1.56 21.00 2.68
CA GLY A 547 2.83 20.37 2.27
C GLY A 547 4.06 20.94 3.00
N LEU A 548 5.22 20.33 2.76
CA LEU A 548 6.50 20.82 3.28
C LEU A 548 7.12 21.92 2.41
N VAL A 549 7.50 23.02 3.05
CA VAL A 549 8.23 24.16 2.47
C VAL A 549 9.73 23.98 2.67
N GLY A 550 10.54 24.45 1.72
CA GLY A 550 11.99 24.57 1.89
C GLY A 550 12.80 23.63 1.00
N ARG A 551 13.86 23.03 1.54
CA ARG A 551 14.81 22.18 0.81
C ARG A 551 15.62 21.27 1.73
N CYS A 552 16.16 20.17 1.18
CA CYS A 552 17.17 19.34 1.82
C CYS A 552 18.47 19.32 0.99
N GLU A 553 19.62 19.36 1.66
CA GLU A 553 20.94 19.25 1.05
C GLU A 553 21.57 17.92 1.45
N PHE A 554 22.07 17.18 0.47
CA PHE A 554 22.61 15.83 0.64
C PHE A 554 24.15 15.81 0.59
N PRO A 555 24.81 14.79 1.16
CA PRO A 555 26.29 14.70 1.17
C PRO A 555 26.97 14.61 -0.20
N ASP A 556 26.20 14.34 -1.27
CA ASP A 556 26.67 14.37 -2.66
C ASP A 556 26.56 15.77 -3.32
N GLY A 557 26.23 16.81 -2.55
CA GLY A 557 26.04 18.18 -3.02
C GLY A 557 24.74 18.39 -3.81
N TYR A 558 23.87 17.39 -3.90
CA TYR A 558 22.54 17.56 -4.48
C TYR A 558 21.63 18.31 -3.51
N ILE A 559 21.00 19.38 -4.00
CA ILE A 559 19.94 20.10 -3.30
C ILE A 559 18.60 19.63 -3.87
N GLU A 560 17.71 19.21 -2.98
CA GLU A 560 16.32 18.91 -3.28
C GLU A 560 15.44 20.05 -2.77
N GLU A 561 14.87 20.82 -3.69
CA GLU A 561 13.88 21.85 -3.35
C GLU A 561 12.48 21.25 -3.24
N TRP A 562 11.73 21.73 -2.25
CA TRP A 562 10.33 21.40 -1.98
C TRP A 562 9.45 22.63 -2.31
N LEU A 563 8.34 22.82 -1.60
CA LEU A 563 7.43 23.95 -1.88
C LEU A 563 8.02 25.29 -1.45
N LYS A 564 7.55 26.37 -2.07
CA LYS A 564 7.82 27.77 -1.72
C LYS A 564 6.64 28.31 -0.89
N PRO A 565 6.84 29.26 0.05
CA PRO A 565 5.77 29.78 0.90
C PRO A 565 4.52 30.22 0.11
N GLY A 566 3.35 29.76 0.53
CA GLY A 566 2.07 29.90 -0.15
C GLY A 566 1.69 28.74 -1.10
N GLU A 567 2.62 27.88 -1.50
CA GLU A 567 2.31 26.68 -2.31
C GLU A 567 1.85 25.50 -1.43
N GLU A 568 2.24 25.47 -0.16
CA GLU A 568 1.94 24.43 0.81
C GLU A 568 0.44 24.25 1.10
N GLU A 569 -0.34 25.33 1.07
CA GLU A 569 -1.80 25.27 1.23
C GLU A 569 -2.55 24.84 -0.04
N MET A 570 -1.85 24.69 -1.17
CA MET A 570 -2.43 24.25 -2.44
C MET A 570 -2.30 22.74 -2.67
N VAL A 571 -1.43 22.07 -1.90
CA VAL A 571 -1.33 20.59 -1.83
C VAL A 571 -1.96 20.08 -0.54
N GLN A 572 -2.45 18.83 -0.52
CA GLN A 572 -2.96 18.18 0.69
C GLN A 572 -1.99 17.07 1.12
N LYS A 573 -1.58 17.12 2.38
CA LYS A 573 -0.76 16.11 3.04
C LYS A 573 -1.52 15.49 4.20
N PHE A 574 -1.64 14.17 4.18
CA PHE A 574 -2.23 13.41 5.27
C PHE A 574 -1.10 12.87 6.13
N ASP A 575 -1.07 13.30 7.39
CA ASP A 575 -0.07 12.94 8.39
C ASP A 575 -0.58 11.75 9.21
N PRO A 576 0.13 10.61 9.27
CA PRO A 576 -0.21 9.47 10.12
C PRO A 576 -0.46 9.84 11.59
N SER A 577 0.22 10.87 12.10
CA SER A 577 0.18 11.34 13.49
C SER A 577 -0.83 12.46 13.76
N SER A 578 -1.68 12.79 12.78
CA SER A 578 -2.80 13.73 12.94
C SER A 578 -4.06 13.06 13.49
N GLU A 579 -4.95 13.86 14.08
CA GLU A 579 -6.23 13.41 14.67
C GLU A 579 -7.20 12.78 13.64
N LEU A 580 -6.97 13.00 12.34
CA LEU A 580 -7.68 12.33 11.24
C LEU A 580 -7.40 10.81 11.19
N ASP A 581 -6.31 10.36 11.83
CA ASP A 581 -5.92 8.96 11.99
C ASP A 581 -5.85 8.18 10.65
N THR A 582 -5.43 8.86 9.59
CA THR A 582 -5.35 8.32 8.21
C THR A 582 -4.01 7.63 7.94
N ILE A 583 -3.89 6.99 6.77
CA ILE A 583 -2.58 6.65 6.19
C ILE A 583 -1.83 7.92 5.75
N GLY A 584 -0.51 7.84 5.74
CA GLY A 584 0.33 8.87 5.11
C GLY A 584 0.06 8.94 3.60
N PHE A 585 -0.34 10.12 3.13
CA PHE A 585 -0.80 10.31 1.75
C PHE A 585 -0.55 11.75 1.27
N PHE A 586 -0.45 11.94 -0.04
CA PHE A 586 -0.21 13.25 -0.66
C PHE A 586 -1.07 13.44 -1.90
N ILE A 587 -1.57 14.67 -2.12
CA ILE A 587 -2.39 15.07 -3.27
C ILE A 587 -1.97 16.46 -3.75
N ALA A 588 -1.64 16.59 -5.03
CA ALA A 588 -1.45 17.87 -5.71
C ALA A 588 -2.36 17.96 -6.93
N LYS A 589 -3.16 19.03 -7.02
CA LYS A 589 -4.02 19.36 -8.17
C LYS A 589 -3.38 20.48 -8.99
N PHE A 590 -3.27 20.28 -10.29
CA PHE A 590 -2.76 21.26 -11.25
C PHE A 590 -3.85 21.62 -12.27
N ILE A 591 -3.90 22.90 -12.64
CA ILE A 591 -4.60 23.37 -13.85
C ILE A 591 -3.56 23.57 -14.96
N VAL A 592 -3.97 23.25 -16.19
CA VAL A 592 -3.11 23.33 -17.37
C VAL A 592 -3.50 24.55 -18.22
N GLY A 593 -2.68 25.60 -18.18
CA GLY A 593 -2.81 26.77 -19.05
C GLY A 593 -2.45 26.48 -20.52
N SER A 594 -2.36 27.54 -21.32
CA SER A 594 -1.92 27.41 -22.72
C SER A 594 -0.45 26.99 -22.79
N LYS A 595 -0.09 26.18 -23.79
CA LYS A 595 1.23 25.50 -23.89
C LYS A 595 2.17 26.18 -24.90
N ASP A 596 1.98 27.48 -25.10
CA ASP A 596 2.74 28.35 -26.01
C ASP A 596 4.08 28.84 -25.39
#